data_AF-A0A9W7U013-F1
#
_entry.id   AF-A0A9W7U013-F1
#
_cell.length_a   1.000
_cell.length_b   1.000
_cell.length_c   1.000
_cell.angle_alpha   90.00
_cell.angle_beta   90.00
_cell.angle_gamma   90.00
#
_symmetry.space_group_name_H-M   'P 1'
#
loop_
_entity.id
_entity.type
_entity.pdbx_description
1 polymer ?
#
loop_
_entity_poly.entity_id
_entity_poly.type
_entity_poly.pdbx_seq_one_letter_code
_entity_poly.pdbx_strand_id
1 'polypeptide(L)' 'RSDQAKGFVVLPKRWLVERTLSWLTRCRRLVRHYELYLRTSVAFIRLAMIRLMLRRLARK' A
#
# COMPACT_ATOMS: atom_id res chain seq x y z
N ARG A 1 7.96 -7.39 16.29
CA ARG A 1 6.80 -8.30 16.45
C ARG A 1 6.37 -8.18 17.90
N SER A 2 5.14 -7.76 18.20
CA SER A 2 4.66 -7.54 19.58
C SER A 2 4.17 -8.84 20.22
N ASP A 3 4.83 -9.95 19.91
CA ASP A 3 4.28 -11.31 20.07
C ASP A 3 4.13 -11.72 21.55
N GLN A 4 4.69 -10.92 22.47
CA GLN A 4 4.63 -11.12 23.92
C GLN A 4 3.69 -10.13 24.64
N ALA A 5 3.06 -9.20 23.93
CA ALA A 5 2.20 -8.20 24.55
C ALA A 5 0.74 -8.69 24.64
N LYS A 6 0.17 -8.72 25.86
CA LYS A 6 -1.28 -8.91 26.06
C LYS A 6 -1.99 -7.57 25.81
N GLY A 7 -2.83 -7.53 24.77
CA GLY A 7 -3.68 -6.38 24.45
C GLY A 7 -3.22 -5.55 23.26
N PHE A 8 -3.90 -4.43 22.99
CA PHE A 8 -3.56 -3.54 21.88
C PHE A 8 -2.34 -2.69 22.23
N VAL A 9 -1.24 -2.91 21.51
CA VAL A 9 -0.03 -2.09 21.63
C VAL A 9 0.04 -1.11 20.46
N VAL A 10 0.07 0.18 20.78
CA VAL A 10 0.29 1.23 19.78
C VAL A 10 1.73 1.11 19.29
N LEU A 11 1.89 0.66 18.04
CA LEU A 11 3.18 0.60 17.39
C LEU A 11 3.56 1.99 16.86
N PRO A 12 4.71 2.56 17.27
CA PRO A 12 5.16 3.82 16.72
C PRO A 12 5.32 3.70 15.21
N LYS A 13 4.88 4.72 14.47
CA LYS A 13 4.98 4.80 12.99
C LYS A 13 4.14 3.77 12.19
N ARG A 14 3.27 2.98 12.81
CA ARG A 14 2.35 2.05 12.10
C ARG A 14 1.49 2.73 11.03
N TRP A 15 1.08 3.97 11.29
CA TRP A 15 0.33 4.81 10.36
C TRP A 15 1.01 5.01 9.00
N LEU A 16 2.34 4.89 8.90
CA LEU A 16 3.05 4.98 7.61
C LEU A 16 2.67 3.81 6.70
N VAL A 17 2.66 2.59 7.23
CA VAL A 17 2.31 1.37 6.48
C VAL A 17 0.84 1.40 6.10
N GLU A 18 -0.04 1.69 7.07
CA GLU A 18 -1.49 1.76 6.83
C GLU A 18 -1.84 2.82 5.79
N ARG A 19 -1.13 3.94 5.76
CA ARG A 19 -1.29 4.98 4.75
C ARG A 19 -0.80 4.55 3.37
N THR A 20 0.30 3.80 3.28
CA THR A 20 0.71 3.23 1.98
C THR A 20 -0.33 2.23 1.47
N LEU A 21 -0.88 1.39 2.37
CA LEU A 21 -1.95 0.47 2.03
C LEU A 21 -3.21 1.20 1.58
N SER A 22 -3.62 2.28 2.25
CA SER A 22 -4.81 3.05 1.86
C SER A 22 -4.69 3.67 0.45
N TRP A 23 -3.48 4.07 0.03
CA TRP A 23 -3.24 4.53 -1.34
C TRP A 23 -3.37 3.40 -2.38
N LEU A 24 -2.91 2.20 -2.03
CA LEU A 24 -3.04 1.02 -2.89
C LEU A 24 -4.50 0.57 -3.00
N THR A 25 -5.24 0.53 -1.89
CA THR A 25 -6.68 0.17 -1.87
C THR A 25 -7.53 1.15 -2.69
N ARG A 26 -7.13 2.44 -2.76
CA ARG A 26 -7.81 3.43 -3.62
C ARG A 26 -7.66 3.12 -5.12
N CYS A 27 -6.65 2.33 -5.52
CA CYS A 27 -6.49 1.92 -6.91
C CYS A 27 -7.40 0.72 -7.20
N ARG A 28 -8.57 0.97 -7.82
CA ARG A 28 -9.58 -0.04 -8.15
C ARG A 28 -9.01 -1.31 -8.82
N ARG A 29 -7.97 -1.16 -9.65
CA ARG A 29 -7.27 -2.29 -10.32
C ARG A 29 -6.65 -3.29 -9.33
N LEU A 30 -6.24 -2.84 -8.15
CA LEU A 30 -5.57 -3.64 -7.12
C LEU A 30 -6.53 -4.21 -6.06
N VAL A 31 -7.84 -3.94 -6.16
CA VAL A 31 -8.84 -4.43 -5.18
C VAL A 31 -8.92 -5.96 -5.17
N ARG A 32 -8.65 -6.59 -6.30
CA ARG A 32 -8.60 -8.05 -6.43
C ARG A 32 -7.35 -8.45 -7.19
N HIS A 33 -6.69 -9.51 -6.75
CA HIS A 33 -5.59 -10.11 -7.47
C HIS A 33 -6.14 -10.96 -8.61
N TYR A 34 -6.18 -10.38 -9.82
CA TYR A 34 -6.59 -11.08 -11.03
C TYR A 34 -5.42 -11.74 -11.77
N GLU A 35 -4.20 -11.37 -11.42
CA GLU A 35 -3.03 -11.77 -12.18
C GLU A 35 -2.53 -13.16 -11.75
N LEU A 36 -2.27 -14.04 -12.71
CA LEU A 36 -1.75 -15.38 -12.46
C LEU A 36 -0.32 -15.35 -11.90
N TYR A 37 0.48 -14.37 -12.33
CA TYR A 37 1.89 -14.27 -11.96
C TYR A 37 2.14 -13.20 -10.91
N LEU A 38 3.06 -13.48 -9.99
CA LEU A 38 3.46 -12.51 -8.97
C LEU A 38 4.15 -11.28 -9.60
N ARG A 39 4.93 -11.48 -10.66
CA ARG A 39 5.67 -10.41 -11.34
C ARG A 39 4.74 -9.31 -11.87
N THR A 40 3.61 -9.70 -12.47
CA THR A 40 2.62 -8.75 -12.98
C THR A 40 1.90 -8.04 -11.83
N SER A 41 1.52 -8.76 -10.77
CA SER A 41 0.96 -8.14 -9.55
C SER A 41 1.88 -7.08 -8.96
N VAL A 42 3.18 -7.37 -8.84
CA VAL A 42 4.18 -6.42 -8.34
C VAL A 42 4.34 -5.21 -9.28
N ALA A 43 4.29 -5.42 -10.60
CA ALA A 43 4.31 -4.33 -11.57
C ALA A 43 3.12 -3.37 -11.37
N PHE A 44 1.92 -3.87 -11.14
CA PHE A 44 0.75 -3.03 -10.86
C PHE A 44 0.87 -2.22 -9.56
N ILE A 45 1.46 -2.80 -8.51
CA ILE A 45 1.73 -2.06 -7.26
C ILE A 45 2.70 -0.90 -7.53
N ARG A 46 3.78 -1.13 -8.29
CA ARG A 46 4.74 -0.08 -8.66
C ARG A 46 4.07 1.01 -9.49
N LEU A 47 3.25 0.64 -10.49
CA LEU A 47 2.50 1.58 -11.31
C LEU A 47 1.54 2.44 -10.49
N ALA A 48 0.85 1.85 -9.50
CA ALA A 48 -0.03 2.60 -8.59
C ALA A 48 0.74 3.67 -7.81
N MET A 49 1.93 3.34 -7.31
CA MET A 49 2.79 4.28 -6.59
C MET A 49 3.37 5.36 -7.51
N ILE A 50 3.81 5.03 -8.73
CA ILE A 50 4.27 6.01 -9.73
C ILE A 50 3.14 7.01 -10.03
N ARG A 51 1.92 6.53 -10.30
CA ARG A 51 0.75 7.38 -10.55
C ARG A 51 0.43 8.28 -9.35
N LEU A 52 0.61 7.80 -8.13
CA LEU A 52 0.43 8.62 -6.93
C LEU A 52 1.47 9.74 -6.87
N MET A 53 2.74 9.43 -7.12
CA MET A 53 3.83 10.41 -7.10
C MET A 53 3.69 11.46 -8.20
N LEU A 54 3.35 11.04 -9.43
CA LEU A 54 3.04 11.95 -10.54
C LEU A 54 1.91 12.91 -10.19
N ARG A 55 0.82 12.42 -9.60
CA ARG A 55 -0.30 13.28 -9.14
C ARG A 55 0.08 14.24 -8.01
N ARG A 56 1.11 13.94 -7.23
CA ARG A 56 1.61 14.87 -6.19
C ARG A 56 2.53 15.92 -6.81
N LEU A 57 3.34 15.51 -7.76
CA LEU A 57 4.22 16.39 -8.49
C LEU A 57 3.43 17.41 -9.32
N ALA A 58 2.43 16.97 -10.08
CA ALA A 58 1.61 17.84 -10.92
C ALA A 58 0.57 18.68 -10.15
N ARG A 59 0.43 18.48 -8.83
CA ARG A 59 -0.41 19.32 -7.96
C ARG A 59 0.42 20.34 -7.15
N LYS A 60 1.74 20.30 -7.27
CA LYS A 60 2.61 21.43 -6.97
C LYS A 60 2.69 22.31 -8.21
#